data_AF-A0A2I0QIK4-F1
#
_entry.id   AF-A0A2I0QIK4-F1
#
_cell.length_a   1.000
_cell.length_b   1.000
_cell.length_c   1.000
_cell.angle_alpha   90.00
_cell.angle_beta   90.00
_cell.angle_gamma   90.00
#
_symmetry.space_group_name_H-M   'P 1'
#
loop_
_entity.id
_entity.type
_entity.pdbx_description
1 polymer ?
#
loop_
_entity_poly.entity_id
_entity_poly.type
_entity_poly.pdbx_seq_one_letter_code
_entity_poly.pdbx_strand_id
1 'polypeptide(L)'
;MKRYPITTDELVKEIGMRKDVVQKEIKKLEREGVIALEVLPDKIFVRLLRRDFMFFNEKKIDRNIIIEQENLKNLKKNAENNAAYI
;
A
#
# COMPACT_ATOMS: atom_id res chain seq x y z
N MET A 1 20.77 -8.41 7.98
CA MET A 1 20.75 -7.26 7.04
C MET A 1 20.16 -6.04 7.75
N LYS A 2 20.87 -4.91 7.79
CA LYS A 2 20.33 -3.64 8.30
C LYS A 2 19.91 -2.79 7.09
N ARG A 3 18.63 -2.87 6.72
CA ARG A 3 18.01 -2.18 5.55
C ARG A 3 17.69 -0.70 5.82
N TYR A 4 17.96 -0.23 7.04
CA TYR A 4 17.59 1.09 7.51
C TYR A 4 18.80 2.03 7.50
N PRO A 5 18.65 3.30 7.07
CA PRO A 5 17.43 3.99 6.62
C PRO A 5 17.04 3.71 5.15
N ILE A 6 15.75 3.83 4.83
CA ILE A 6 15.18 3.59 3.48
C ILE A 6 14.67 4.90 2.88
N THR A 7 14.78 5.06 1.56
CA THR A 7 14.27 6.25 0.86
C THR A 7 12.79 6.12 0.47
N THR A 8 12.13 7.25 0.22
CA THR A 8 10.74 7.25 -0.25
C THR A 8 10.57 6.54 -1.61
N ASP A 9 11.55 6.65 -2.50
CA ASP A 9 11.49 6.01 -3.81
C ASP A 9 11.70 4.49 -3.72
N GLU A 10 12.59 4.04 -2.83
CA GLU A 10 12.72 2.61 -2.50
C GLU A 10 11.44 2.07 -1.88
N LEU A 11 10.80 2.83 -0.99
CA LEU A 11 9.52 2.45 -0.39
C LEU A 11 8.42 2.25 -1.44
N VAL A 12 8.32 3.17 -2.41
CA VAL A 12 7.36 3.07 -3.52
C VAL A 12 7.63 1.82 -4.35
N LYS A 13 8.90 1.55 -4.67
CA LYS A 13 9.31 0.39 -5.47
C LYS A 13 9.00 -0.94 -4.76
N GLU A 14 9.21 -1.00 -3.46
CA GLU A 14 8.96 -2.22 -2.66
C GLU A 14 7.47 -2.47 -2.43
N ILE A 15 6.68 -1.42 -2.17
CA ILE A 15 5.24 -1.55 -1.94
C ILE A 15 4.49 -1.89 -3.23
N GLY A 16 5.01 -1.49 -4.40
CA GLY A 16 4.40 -1.78 -5.70
C GLY A 16 3.08 -1.03 -5.95
N MET A 17 2.77 0.00 -5.15
CA MET A 17 1.61 0.86 -5.31
C MET A 17 1.96 2.14 -6.05
N ARG A 18 0.94 2.86 -6.53
CA ARG A 18 1.14 4.15 -7.21
C ARG A 18 1.83 5.15 -6.28
N LYS A 19 2.78 5.92 -6.84
CA LYS A 19 3.64 6.86 -6.10
C LYS A 19 2.84 7.90 -5.31
N ASP A 20 1.75 8.41 -5.89
CA ASP A 20 0.82 9.35 -5.26
C ASP A 20 0.19 8.79 -3.98
N VAL A 21 -0.24 7.53 -4.02
CA VAL A 21 -0.86 6.83 -2.88
C VAL A 21 0.17 6.65 -1.77
N VAL A 22 1.36 6.16 -2.12
CA VAL A 22 2.44 5.93 -1.14
C VAL A 22 2.89 7.25 -0.50
N GLN A 23 3.08 8.32 -1.29
CA GLN A 23 3.44 9.63 -0.74
C GLN A 23 2.36 10.21 0.18
N LYS A 24 1.08 10.02 -0.17
CA LYS A 24 -0.04 10.45 0.68
C LYS A 24 -0.02 9.75 2.03
N GLU A 25 0.24 8.44 2.05
CA GLU A 25 0.28 7.66 3.30
C GLU A 25 1.53 7.98 4.13
N ILE A 26 2.70 8.17 3.49
CA ILE A 26 3.92 8.64 4.15
C ILE A 26 3.66 9.98 4.86
N LYS A 27 3.05 10.96 4.18
CA LYS A 27 2.67 12.25 4.80
C LYS A 27 1.67 12.11 5.94
N LYS A 28 0.83 11.07 5.92
CA LYS A 28 -0.11 10.80 7.00
C LYS A 28 0.63 10.25 8.22
N LEU A 29 1.51 9.26 8.03
CA LEU A 29 2.35 8.70 9.09
C LEU A 29 3.30 9.73 9.71
N GLU A 30 3.81 10.66 8.90
CA GLU A 30 4.60 11.80 9.39
C GLU A 30 3.77 12.71 10.30
N ARG A 31 2.55 13.10 9.86
CA ARG A 31 1.62 13.90 10.67
C ARG A 31 1.19 13.22 11.97
N GLU A 32 1.08 11.89 11.95
CA GLU A 32 0.78 11.09 13.14
C GLU A 32 1.99 10.89 14.07
N GLY A 33 3.18 11.38 13.68
CA GLY A 33 4.41 11.27 14.48
C GLY A 33 4.99 9.86 14.53
N VAL A 34 4.60 8.98 13.59
CA VAL A 34 5.11 7.60 13.49
C VAL A 34 6.48 7.59 12.81
N ILE A 35 6.62 8.41 11.76
CA ILE A 35 7.86 8.55 10.98
C ILE A 35 8.32 10.01 10.91
N ALA A 36 9.60 10.23 10.61
CA ALA A 36 10.18 11.50 10.22
C ALA A 36 10.75 11.40 8.81
N LEU A 37 10.58 12.46 8.02
CA LEU A 37 11.24 12.59 6.72
C LEU A 37 12.52 13.40 6.87
N GLU A 38 13.64 12.80 6.50
CA GLU A 38 14.93 13.49 6.39
C GLU A 38 15.15 13.86 4.93
N VAL A 39 14.88 15.13 4.61
CA VAL A 39 15.05 15.67 3.26
C VAL A 39 16.51 16.06 3.07
N LEU A 40 17.19 15.36 2.16
CA LEU A 40 18.51 15.71 1.63
C LEU A 40 18.35 16.26 0.20
N PRO A 41 19.36 16.95 -0.35
CA PRO A 41 19.28 17.55 -1.68
C PRO A 41 18.82 16.59 -2.77
N ASP A 42 19.27 15.33 -2.70
CA ASP A 42 19.00 14.32 -3.73
C ASP A 42 17.93 13.30 -3.33
N LYS A 43 17.69 13.12 -2.01
CA LYS A 43 16.95 11.96 -1.49
C LYS A 43 16.17 12.31 -0.23
N ILE A 44 15.04 11.65 -0.05
CA ILE A 44 14.25 11.74 1.16
C ILE A 44 14.30 10.39 1.86
N PHE A 45 14.86 10.37 3.06
CA PHE A 45 14.91 9.18 3.90
C PHE A 45 13.74 9.14 4.87
N VAL A 46 13.21 7.95 5.10
CA VAL A 46 12.14 7.69 6.06
C VAL A 46 12.75 7.11 7.33
N ARG A 47 12.63 7.86 8.43
CA ARG A 47 13.06 7.48 9.76
C ARG A 47 11.88 7.05 10.61
N LEU A 48 11.97 5.90 11.26
CA LEU A 48 10.94 5.46 12.19
C LEU A 48 11.16 6.14 13.55
N LEU A 49 10.18 6.91 14.03
CA LEU A 49 10.27 7.62 15.32
C LEU A 49 9.76 6.77 16.47
N ARG A 50 8.61 6.11 16.29
CA ARG A 50 7.99 5.26 17.30
C ARG A 50 8.22 3.79 16.98
N ARG A 51 8.47 2.98 18.01
CA ARG A 51 8.51 1.51 17.90
C ARG A 51 7.25 0.84 18.48
N ASP A 52 6.40 1.63 19.12
CA ASP A 52 5.25 1.22 19.91
C ASP A 52 3.91 1.61 19.27
N PHE A 53 3.90 1.98 17.98
CA PHE A 53 2.67 2.33 17.30
C PHE A 53 1.85 1.07 17.00
N MET A 54 0.56 1.14 17.29
CA MET A 54 -0.43 0.16 16.85
C MET A 54 -1.11 0.72 15.60
N PHE A 55 -1.30 -0.12 14.58
CA PHE A 55 -2.04 0.28 13.39
C PHE A 55 -3.56 0.34 13.70
N PHE A 56 -4.01 1.50 14.19
CA PHE A 56 -5.43 1.76 14.41
C PHE A 56 -6.08 2.15 13.09
N ASN A 57 -7.11 1.41 12.65
CA ASN A 57 -7.76 1.46 11.33
C ASN A 57 -7.20 0.53 10.23
N GLU A 58 -6.42 -0.49 10.57
CA GLU A 58 -6.39 -1.65 9.69
C GLU A 58 -7.79 -2.27 9.67
N LYS A 59 -8.60 -1.89 8.66
CA LYS A 59 -9.68 -2.76 8.22
C LYS A 59 -9.00 -4.06 7.86
N LYS A 60 -9.11 -5.08 8.73
CA LYS A 60 -8.90 -6.46 8.32
C LYS A 60 -9.85 -6.66 7.16
N ILE A 61 -9.36 -6.52 5.93
CA ILE A 61 -10.15 -6.84 4.76
C ILE A 61 -10.42 -8.32 4.93
N ASP A 62 -11.68 -8.65 5.21
CA ASP A 62 -12.06 -10.04 5.41
C ASP A 62 -11.70 -10.77 4.11
N ARG A 63 -10.90 -11.83 4.25
CA ARG A 63 -10.40 -12.62 3.13
C ARG A 63 -11.58 -13.14 2.30
N ASN A 64 -12.74 -13.34 2.93
CA ASN A 64 -13.98 -13.74 2.30
C ASN A 64 -14.51 -12.70 1.28
N ILE A 65 -14.39 -11.40 1.58
CA ILE A 65 -14.83 -10.32 0.67
C ILE A 65 -13.97 -10.30 -0.60
N ILE A 66 -12.67 -10.56 -0.47
CA ILE A 66 -11.75 -10.63 -1.62
C ILE A 66 -12.14 -11.81 -2.52
N ILE A 67 -12.32 -13.00 -1.93
CA ILE A 67 -12.70 -14.22 -2.65
C ILE A 67 -14.05 -14.05 -3.36
N GLU A 68 -15.03 -13.44 -2.69
CA GLU A 68 -16.35 -13.18 -3.27
C GLU A 68 -16.26 -12.26 -4.50
N GLN A 69 -15.46 -11.19 -4.43
CA GLN A 69 -15.24 -10.28 -5.56
C GLN A 69 -14.52 -10.97 -6.73
N GLU A 70 -13.57 -11.87 -6.48
CA GLU A 70 -12.91 -12.65 -7.53
C GLU A 70 -13.89 -13.60 -8.22
N ASN A 71 -14.72 -14.30 -7.44
CA ASN A 71 -15.75 -15.21 -7.98
C ASN A 71 -16.76 -14.46 -8.86
N LEU A 72 -17.22 -13.28 -8.41
CA LEU A 72 -18.13 -12.42 -9.17
C LEU A 72 -17.52 -11.95 -10.50
N LYS A 73 -16.22 -11.62 -10.52
CA LYS A 73 -15.52 -11.26 -11.76
C LYS A 73 -15.42 -12.44 -12.72
N ASN A 74 -15.09 -13.63 -12.21
CA ASN A 74 -15.00 -14.84 -13.01
C ASN A 74 -16.34 -15.25 -13.61
N LEU A 75 -17.43 -15.11 -12.85
CA LEU A 75 -18.80 -15.35 -13.33
C LEU A 75 -19.18 -14.40 -14.49
N LYS A 76 -18.89 -13.10 -14.36
CA LYS A 76 -19.17 -12.13 -15.43
C LYS A 76 -18.38 -12.43 -16.71
N LYS A 77 -17.09 -12.74 -16.56
CA LYS A 77 -16.22 -13.10 -17.69
C LYS A 77 -16.73 -14.34 -18.42
N ASN A 78 -17.19 -15.36 -17.69
CA ASN A 78 -17.75 -16.57 -18.28
C ASN A 78 -19.10 -16.31 -18.98
N ALA A 79 -19.94 -15.44 -18.43
CA ALA A 79 -21.19 -15.04 -19.07
C ALA A 79 -20.96 -14.25 -20.36
N GLU A 80 -20.00 -13.31 -20.37
CA GLU A 80 -19.61 -12.54 -21.55
C GLU A 80 -19.02 -13.43 -22.65
N ASN A 81 -18.17 -14.40 -22.29
CA ASN A 81 -17.58 -15.35 -23.24
C ASN A 81 -18.64 -16.29 -23.85
N ASN A 82 -19.65 -16.71 -23.07
CA ASN A 82 -20.74 -17.53 -23.58
C ASN A 82 -21.71 -16.74 -24.47
N ALA A 83 -21.92 -15.45 -24.18
CA ALA A 83 -22.74 -14.57 -25.04
C ALA A 83 -22.07 -14.22 -26.37
N ALA A 84 -20.74 -14.29 -26.45
CA ALA A 84 -19.97 -14.06 -27.68
C ALA A 84 -19.94 -15.26 -28.65
N TYR A 85 -20.53 -16.40 -28.26
CA TYR A 85 -20.55 -17.65 -29.03
C TYR A 85 -21.96 -18.08 -29.48
N ILE A 86 -22.96 -17.18 -29.35
CA ILE A 86 -24.35 -17.36 -29.80
C ILE A 86 -24.60 -16.50 -31.04
#